data_AF-A0DCP8-F1
#
_entry.id   AF-A0DCP8-F1
#
_cell.length_a   1.000
_cell.length_b   1.000
_cell.length_c   1.000
_cell.angle_alpha   90.00
_cell.angle_beta   90.00
_cell.angle_gamma   90.00
#
_symmetry.space_group_name_H-M   'P 1'
#
loop_
_entity.id
_entity.type
_entity.pdbx_description
1 polymer ?
#
loop_
_entity_poly.entity_id
_entity_poly.type
_entity_poly.pdbx_seq_one_letter_code
_entity_poly.pdbx_strand_id
1 'polypeptide(L)' 'MEHIELHDLDKFNDYLREYENNVCGKHCIAILLHVICIAMSQNTHMMETKFIRYAQSCLVRDKKDSSVSYAAAITFLED' A
#
# COMPACT_ATOMS: atom_id res chain seq x y z
N MET A 1 1.69 -4.66 0.86
CA MET A 1 2.49 -3.52 1.39
C MET A 1 3.72 -3.34 0.53
N GLU A 2 4.51 -4.40 0.31
CA GLU A 2 5.65 -4.40 -0.62
C GLU A 2 5.35 -3.81 -2.02
N HIS A 3 4.28 -4.25 -2.70
CA HIS A 3 3.92 -3.67 -4.02
C HIS A 3 3.61 -2.16 -3.96
N ILE A 4 3.20 -1.65 -2.80
CA ILE A 4 2.98 -0.21 -2.59
C ILE A 4 4.33 0.51 -2.38
N GLU A 5 5.28 -0.10 -1.66
CA GLU A 5 6.64 0.46 -1.48
C GLU A 5 7.43 0.48 -2.78
N LEU A 6 7.27 -0.55 -3.62
CA LEU A 6 7.89 -0.67 -4.94
C LEU A 6 7.19 0.18 -6.03
N HIS A 7 6.12 0.90 -5.66
CA HIS A 7 5.26 1.65 -6.57
C HIS A 7 4.73 0.85 -7.78
N ASP A 8 4.51 -0.45 -7.60
CA ASP A 8 4.02 -1.35 -8.66
C ASP A 8 2.49 -1.42 -8.62
N LEU A 9 1.86 -0.54 -9.40
CA LEU A 9 0.39 -0.45 -9.50
C LEU A 9 -0.23 -1.73 -10.06
N ASP A 10 0.41 -2.38 -11.03
CA ASP A 10 -0.13 -3.58 -11.66
C ASP A 10 -0.12 -4.75 -10.68
N LYS A 11 1.00 -4.97 -9.97
CA LYS A 11 1.09 -6.00 -8.92
C LYS A 11 0.19 -5.71 -7.73
N PHE A 12 0.00 -4.44 -7.36
CA PHE A 12 -0.97 -4.09 -6.33
C PHE A 12 -2.40 -4.46 -6.75
N ASN A 13 -2.78 -4.21 -8.01
CA ASN A 13 -4.09 -4.56 -8.55
C ASN A 13 -4.26 -6.08 -8.71
N ASP A 14 -3.23 -6.80 -9.17
CA ASP A 14 -3.20 -8.26 -9.23
C ASP A 14 -3.45 -8.86 -7.84
N TYR A 15 -2.72 -8.38 -6.83
CA TYR A 15 -2.89 -8.80 -5.43
C TYR A 15 -4.34 -8.60 -4.94
N LEU A 16 -4.96 -7.46 -5.23
CA LEU A 16 -6.34 -7.20 -4.81
C LEU A 16 -7.35 -8.11 -5.52
N ARG A 17 -7.09 -8.48 -6.78
CA ARG A 17 -7.94 -9.43 -7.53
C ARG A 17 -7.78 -10.86 -7.03
N GLU A 18 -6.56 -11.27 -6.72
CA GLU A 18 -6.25 -12.65 -6.31
C GLU A 18 -6.70 -12.94 -4.87
N TYR A 19 -6.42 -12.02 -3.94
CA TYR A 19 -6.61 -12.26 -2.51
C TYR A 19 -7.86 -11.58 -1.93
N GLU A 20 -8.53 -10.74 -2.72
CA GLU A 20 -9.74 -9.99 -2.33
C GLU A 20 -9.61 -9.28 -0.97
N ASN A 21 -8.40 -8.83 -0.62
CA ASN A 21 -8.15 -8.24 0.69
C ASN A 21 -9.03 -6.98 0.89
N ASN A 22 -9.67 -6.89 2.06
CA ASN A 22 -10.65 -5.85 2.42
C ASN A 22 -10.00 -4.52 2.81
N VAL A 23 -9.12 -4.00 1.95
CA VAL A 23 -8.45 -2.71 2.15
C VAL A 23 -9.41 -1.57 1.79
N CYS A 24 -9.94 -0.88 2.81
CA CYS A 24 -10.94 0.19 2.64
C CYS A 24 -10.45 1.38 1.80
N GLY A 25 -9.14 1.61 1.73
CA GLY A 25 -8.51 2.69 0.97
C GLY A 25 -7.92 2.31 -0.39
N LYS A 26 -8.22 1.11 -0.92
CA LYS A 26 -7.52 0.55 -2.11
C LYS A 26 -7.50 1.47 -3.34
N HIS A 27 -8.59 2.19 -3.61
CA HIS A 27 -8.65 3.13 -4.73
C HIS A 27 -7.81 4.39 -4.51
N CYS A 28 -7.76 4.91 -3.27
CA CYS A 28 -6.91 6.05 -2.94
C CYS A 28 -5.43 5.69 -3.06
N ILE A 29 -5.07 4.47 -2.62
CA ILE A 29 -3.72 3.94 -2.77
C ILE A 29 -3.36 3.80 -4.26
N ALA A 30 -4.26 3.25 -5.09
CA ALA A 30 -4.02 3.12 -6.53
C ALA A 30 -3.81 4.49 -7.22
N ILE A 31 -4.58 5.51 -6.85
CA ILE A 31 -4.40 6.89 -7.35
C ILE A 31 -3.03 7.43 -6.94
N LEU A 32 -2.64 7.27 -5.68
CA LEU A 32 -1.32 7.69 -5.19
C LEU A 32 -0.20 7.03 -5.98
N LEU A 33 -0.26 5.71 -6.18
CA LEU A 33 0.74 4.97 -6.95
C LEU A 33 0.82 5.49 -8.40
N HIS A 34 -0.34 5.75 -9.02
CA HIS A 34 -0.37 6.28 -10.38
C HIS A 34 0.27 7.67 -10.48
N VAL A 35 0.03 8.55 -9.51
CA VAL A 35 0.66 9.88 -9.44
C VAL A 35 2.19 9.75 -9.30
N ILE A 36 2.67 8.86 -8.44
CA ILE A 36 4.10 8.62 -8.24
C ILE A 36 4.74 8.10 -9.53
N CYS A 37 4.13 7.11 -10.21
CA CYS A 37 4.64 6.59 -11.48
C CYS A 37 4.76 7.69 -12.55
N ILE A 38 3.77 8.58 -12.66
CA ILE A 38 3.82 9.71 -13.60
C ILE A 38 4.99 10.63 -13.24
N ALA A 39 5.12 11.04 -11.98
CA ALA A 39 6.19 11.95 -11.52
C ALA A 39 7.59 11.38 -11.80
N MET A 40 7.80 10.09 -11.52
CA MET A 40 9.06 9.39 -11.77
C MET A 40 9.33 9.21 -13.27
N SER A 41 8.32 8.88 -14.09
CA SER A 41 8.49 8.72 -15.55
C SER A 41 8.91 10.00 -16.26
N GLN A 42 8.56 11.16 -15.68
CA GLN A 42 8.94 12.48 -16.19
C GLN A 42 10.32 12.94 -15.68
N ASN A 43 11.02 12.11 -14.89
CA ASN A 43 12.27 12.45 -14.18
C ASN A 43 12.17 13.76 -13.39
N THR A 44 10.98 14.09 -12.89
CA THR A 44 10.75 15.34 -12.15
C THR A 44 11.21 15.20 -10.70
N HIS A 45 10.86 14.08 -10.07
CA HIS A 45 11.14 13.80 -8.68
C HIS A 45 11.28 12.30 -8.47
N MET A 46 12.37 11.89 -7.81
CA MET A 46 12.44 10.55 -7.25
C MET A 46 11.69 10.51 -5.93
N MET A 47 10.89 9.48 -5.72
CA MET A 47 10.06 9.33 -4.53
C MET A 47 10.32 7.96 -3.94
N GLU A 48 10.27 7.86 -2.62
CA GLU A 48 10.35 6.59 -1.89
C GLU A 48 9.15 6.47 -0.95
N THR A 49 8.57 5.27 -0.83
CA THR A 49 7.50 4.96 0.14
C THR A 49 7.98 3.91 1.13
N LYS A 50 7.81 4.16 2.43
CA LYS A 50 8.15 3.23 3.52
C LYS A 50 6.97 3.01 4.46
N PHE A 51 6.64 1.76 4.75
CA PHE A 51 5.78 1.42 5.89
C PHE A 51 6.59 1.48 7.19
N ILE A 52 6.16 2.36 8.09
CA ILE A 52 6.84 2.63 9.37
C ILE A 52 6.19 1.92 10.55
N ARG A 53 4.94 1.47 10.39
CA ARG A 53 4.21 0.78 11.45
C ARG A 53 3.15 -0.16 10.89
N TYR A 54 3.03 -1.30 11.54
CA TYR A 54 1.93 -2.24 11.37
C TYR A 54 1.33 -2.56 12.74
N ALA A 55 0.01 -2.67 12.80
CA ALA A 55 -0.72 -3.06 13.99
C ALA A 55 -2.01 -3.80 13.61
N GLN A 56 -2.59 -4.50 14.56
CA GLN A 56 -3.88 -5.18 14.43
C GLN A 56 -4.72 -4.84 15.65
N SER A 57 -6.04 -4.72 15.51
CA SER A 57 -6.93 -4.47 16.64
C SER A 57 -6.84 -5.58 17.69
N CYS A 58 -6.62 -6.82 17.24
CA CYS A 58 -6.29 -7.97 18.07
C CYS A 58 -5.61 -9.07 17.23
N LEU A 59 -5.01 -10.05 17.92
CA LEU A 59 -4.49 -11.27 17.28
C LEU A 59 -5.64 -12.27 17.12
N VAL A 60 -5.98 -12.60 15.87
CA VAL A 60 -6.92 -13.67 15.53
C VAL A 60 -6.25 -15.01 15.84
N ARG A 61 -6.86 -15.81 16.72
CA ARG A 61 -6.38 -17.16 17.09
C ARG A 61 -7.38 -18.24 16.71
N ASP A 62 -8.67 -17.87 16.71
CA ASP A 62 -9.77 -18.76 16.37
C ASP A 62 -10.57 -18.23 15.17
N LYS A 63 -11.26 -19.13 14.45
CA LYS A 63 -12.09 -18.78 13.29
C LYS A 63 -13.26 -17.84 13.60
N LYS A 64 -13.60 -17.69 14.89
CA LYS A 64 -14.68 -16.80 15.36
C LYS A 64 -14.18 -15.40 15.69
N ASP A 65 -12.86 -15.21 15.80
CA ASP A 65 -12.29 -13.91 16.07
C ASP A 65 -12.39 -13.02 14.83
N SER A 66 -12.45 -11.72 15.04
CA SER A 66 -12.39 -10.72 13.98
C SER A 66 -11.38 -9.65 14.36
N SER A 67 -10.65 -9.15 13.37
CA SER A 67 -9.62 -8.13 13.57
C SER A 67 -9.53 -7.22 12.36
N VAL A 68 -9.12 -5.98 12.60
CA VAL A 68 -8.79 -4.99 11.57
C VAL A 68 -7.29 -4.74 11.61
N SER A 69 -6.66 -4.77 10.44
CA SER A 69 -5.24 -4.43 10.29
C SER A 69 -5.08 -2.93 10.02
N TYR A 70 -4.07 -2.33 10.64
CA TYR A 70 -3.68 -0.94 10.45
C TYR A 70 -2.22 -0.88 9.99
N ALA A 71 -1.95 -0.05 9.00
CA ALA A 71 -0.60 0.20 8.51
C ALA A 71 -0.40 1.70 8.31
N ALA A 72 0.78 2.20 8.66
CA ALA A 72 1.17 3.59 8.42
C ALA A 72 2.39 3.61 7.49
N ALA A 73 2.30 4.42 6.44
CA ALA A 73 3.38 4.63 5.49
C ALA A 73 3.65 6.12 5.32
N ILE A 74 4.89 6.43 4.96
CA ILE A 74 5.33 7.76 4.54
C ILE A 74 5.86 7.68 3.12
N THR A 75 5.55 8.69 2.32
CA THR A 75 6.13 8.89 0.99
C THR A 75 6.86 10.22 1.02
N PHE A 76 8.11 10.24 0.57
CA PHE A 76 8.95 11.43 0.57
C PHE A 76 9.75 11.51 -0.72
N LEU A 77 10.24 12.71 -1.03
CA LEU A 77 11.16 12.93 -2.14
C LEU A 77 12.53 12.40 -1.75
N GLU A 78 13.15 11.63 -2.64
CA GLU A 78 14.54 11.22 -2.51
C GLU A 78 15.43 12.39 -2.96
N ASP A 79 16.52 12.63 -2.22
CA ASP A 79 17.50 13.70 -2.48
C ASP A 79 18.44 13.38 -3.66
#